data_AF-A0A453HT33-F1
#
_entry.id   AF-A0A453HT33-F1
#
_cell.length_a   1.000
_cell.length_b   1.000
_cell.length_c   1.000
_cell.angle_alpha   90.00
_cell.angle_beta   90.00
_cell.angle_gamma   90.00
#
_symmetry.space_group_name_H-M   'P 1'
#
loop_
_entity.id
_entity.type
_entity.pdbx_description
1 polymer ?
#
loop_
_entity_poly.entity_id
_entity_poly.type
_entity_poly.pdbx_seq_one_letter_code
_entity_poly.pdbx_strand_id
1 'polypeptide(L)' 'GVKCDAVPGRSNLTSISVQREGVYYGQCSEIHGTNHAFTPIVVEAVTLKDYADWVSNQLILQTN' A
#
# COMPACT_ATOMS: atom_id res chain seq x y z
N GLY A 1 -5.94 -6.59 12.24
CA GLY A 1 -5.04 -5.56 11.71
C GLY A 1 -3.73 -6.20 11.33
N VAL A 2 -2.93 -5.52 10.51
CA VAL A 2 -1.63 -6.02 10.03
C VAL A 2 -0.57 -4.97 10.31
N LYS A 3 0.58 -5.39 10.86
CA LYS A 3 1.77 -4.56 11.08
C LYS A 3 3.00 -5.36 10.69
N CYS A 4 3.91 -4.73 9.95
CA CYS A 4 5.22 -5.26 9.64
C CYS A 4 6.22 -4.10 9.62
N ASP A 5 7.29 -4.19 10.41
CA ASP A 5 8.25 -3.08 10.54
C ASP A 5 9.20 -3.03 9.35
N ALA A 6 9.41 -1.86 8.75
CA ALA A 6 10.43 -1.69 7.73
C ALA A 6 11.83 -1.65 8.39
N VAL A 7 12.52 -2.80 8.45
CA VAL A 7 13.85 -2.93 9.09
C VAL A 7 14.96 -2.90 8.03
N PRO A 8 15.87 -1.91 8.06
CA PRO A 8 17.01 -1.85 7.14
C PRO A 8 17.83 -3.15 7.16
N GLY A 9 18.18 -3.66 5.97
CA GLY A 9 18.97 -4.90 5.83
C GLY A 9 18.16 -6.19 5.96
N ARG A 10 16.83 -6.12 6.15
CA ARG A 10 15.95 -7.29 6.22
C ARG A 10 14.77 -7.15 5.27
N SER A 11 14.59 -8.12 4.37
CA SER A 11 13.34 -8.26 3.62
C SER A 11 12.30 -8.98 4.47
N ASN A 12 11.09 -8.43 4.55
CA ASN A 12 9.95 -9.05 5.20
C ASN A 12 8.75 -9.08 4.25
N LEU A 13 7.84 -10.02 4.50
CA LEU A 13 6.64 -10.21 3.70
C LEU A 13 5.48 -10.52 4.62
N THR A 14 4.32 -10.00 4.28
CA THR A 14 3.06 -10.32 4.94
C THR A 14 1.96 -10.22 3.91
N SER A 15 1.02 -11.18 3.95
CA SER A 15 -0.11 -11.23 3.03
C SER A 15 -1.36 -10.65 3.69
N ILE A 16 -2.16 -9.95 2.90
CA ILE A 16 -3.46 -9.42 3.31
C ILE A 16 -4.49 -9.85 2.27
N SER A 17 -5.66 -10.27 2.72
CA SER A 17 -6.82 -10.50 1.87
C SER A 17 -7.94 -9.57 2.33
N VAL A 18 -8.54 -8.86 1.38
CA VAL A 18 -9.61 -7.91 1.64
C VAL A 18 -10.91 -8.48 1.08
N GLN A 19 -11.92 -8.63 1.93
CA GLN A 19 -13.21 -9.25 1.55
C GLN A 19 -14.25 -8.24 1.05
N ARG A 20 -13.99 -6.94 1.19
CA ARG A 20 -14.91 -5.88 0.83
C ARG A 20 -14.15 -4.77 0.12
N GLU A 21 -14.73 -4.23 -0.94
CA GLU A 21 -14.19 -3.04 -1.59
C GLU A 21 -14.23 -1.82 -0.65
N GLY A 22 -13.30 -0.90 -0.85
CA GLY A 22 -13.22 0.34 -0.07
C GLY A 22 -11.80 0.83 0.17
N VAL A 23 -11.70 1.96 0.88
CA VAL A 23 -10.43 2.61 1.19
C VAL A 23 -10.06 2.36 2.66
N TYR A 24 -8.85 1.85 2.87
CA TYR A 24 -8.29 1.50 4.17
C TYR A 24 -7.11 2.41 4.49
N TYR A 25 -7.10 2.97 5.69
CA TYR A 25 -6.06 3.89 6.15
C TYR A 25 -5.18 3.23 7.22
N GLY A 26 -3.87 3.41 7.08
CA GLY A 26 -2.85 3.05 8.05
C GLY A 26 -1.97 4.25 8.38
N GLN A 27 -1.20 4.12 9.45
CA GLN A 27 -0.18 5.08 9.87
C GLN A 27 1.13 4.33 10.14
N CYS A 28 2.25 5.01 9.97
CA CYS A 28 3.49 4.48 10.50
C CYS A 28 3.37 4.27 12.01
N SER A 29 3.93 3.17 12.51
CA SER A 29 3.80 2.74 13.90
C SER A 29 5.15 2.52 14.58
N GLU A 30 6.23 3.02 13.98
CA GLU A 30 7.59 3.00 14.52
C GLU A 30 8.24 4.37 14.29
N ILE A 31 8.79 4.96 15.35
CA ILE A 31 9.30 6.33 15.27
C ILE A 31 10.57 6.39 14.42
N HIS A 32 10.55 7.20 13.36
CA HIS A 32 11.66 7.28 12.39
C HIS A 32 12.11 8.73 12.08
N GLY A 33 11.78 9.68 12.96
CA GLY A 33 12.20 11.08 12.86
C GLY A 33 11.07 12.10 12.99
N THR A 34 11.38 13.38 12.78
CA THR A 34 10.47 14.52 13.02
C THR A 34 9.17 14.44 12.22
N ASN A 35 9.22 13.87 11.02
CA ASN A 35 8.05 13.76 10.15
C ASN A 35 7.27 12.45 10.33
N HIS A 36 7.51 11.71 11.43
CA HIS A 36 6.87 10.42 11.68
C HIS A 36 5.33 10.47 11.62
N ALA A 37 4.70 11.57 12.06
CA ALA A 37 3.25 11.71 12.01
C ALA A 37 2.69 11.96 10.60
N PHE A 38 3.54 12.28 9.61
CA PHE A 38 3.13 12.64 8.25
C PHE A 38 3.36 11.50 7.24
N THR A 39 3.33 10.26 7.70
CA THR A 39 3.52 9.06 6.86
C THR A 39 2.26 8.17 6.84
N PRO A 40 1.15 8.66 6.24
CA PRO A 40 -0.05 7.85 6.06
C PRO A 40 0.15 6.76 5.00
N ILE A 41 -0.56 5.65 5.17
CA ILE A 41 -0.65 4.58 4.18
C ILE A 41 -2.11 4.48 3.75
N VAL A 42 -2.36 4.43 2.45
CA VAL A 42 -3.70 4.27 1.87
C VAL A 42 -3.71 3.02 1.00
N VAL A 43 -4.67 2.14 1.24
CA VAL A 43 -4.91 0.94 0.42
C VAL A 43 -6.34 1.00 -0.08
N GLU A 44 -6.51 1.01 -1.39
CA GLU A 44 -7.83 0.92 -2.02
C GLU A 44 -8.04 -0.49 -2.54
N ALA A 45 -9.12 -1.14 -2.08
CA ALA A 45 -9.56 -2.43 -2.58
C ALA A 45 -10.66 -2.22 -3.61
N VAL A 46 -10.40 -2.66 -4.84
CA VAL A 46 -11.27 -2.51 -6.00
C VAL A 46 -11.58 -3.87 -6.63
N THR A 47 -12.49 -3.90 -7.60
CA THR A 47 -12.73 -5.10 -8.40
C THR A 47 -11.48 -5.49 -9.20
N LEU A 48 -11.38 -6.78 -9.57
CA LEU A 48 -10.28 -7.25 -10.42
C LEU A 48 -10.25 -6.53 -11.78
N LYS A 49 -11.43 -6.18 -12.32
CA LYS A 49 -11.56 -5.47 -13.59
C LYS A 49 -10.94 -4.08 -13.48
N ASP A 50 -11.31 -3.30 -12.46
CA ASP A 50 -10.82 -1.93 -12.28
C ASP A 50 -9.32 -1.93 -11.99
N TYR A 51 -8.82 -2.91 -11.23
CA TYR A 51 -7.39 -3.11 -11.03
C TYR A 51 -6.64 -3.37 -12.36
N ALA A 52 -7.15 -4.27 -13.20
CA ALA A 52 -6.53 -4.59 -14.49
C ALA A 52 -6.53 -3.40 -15.46
N ASP A 53 -7.63 -2.64 -15.51
CA ASP A 53 -7.75 -1.43 -16.31
C ASP A 53 -6.76 -0.36 -15.82
N TRP A 54 -6.62 -0.19 -14.50
CA TRP A 54 -5.66 0.72 -13.90
C TRP A 54 -4.21 0.36 -14.24
N VAL A 55 -3.81 -0.90 -14.07
CA VAL A 55 -2.44 -1.37 -14.40
C VAL A 55 -2.13 -1.14 -15.87
N SER A 56 -3.05 -1.48 -16.77
CA SER A 56 -2.89 -1.27 -18.21
C SER A 56 -2.63 0.20 -18.53
N ASN A 57 -3.40 1.11 -17.94
CA ASN A 57 -3.22 2.55 -18.13
C ASN A 57 -1.88 3.05 -17.59
N GLN A 58 -1.45 2.60 -16.40
CA GLN A 58 -0.15 2.99 -15.84
C GLN A 58 1.02 2.53 -16.71
N LEU A 59 0.96 1.31 -17.24
CA LEU A 59 2.01 0.78 -18.13
C LEU A 59 2.10 1.60 -19.43
N ILE A 60 0.96 1.96 -20.03
CA ILE A 60 0.93 2.79 -21.25
C ILE A 60 1.50 4.19 -20.99
N LEU A 61 1.21 4.79 -19.84
CA LEU A 61 1.71 6.11 -19.46
C LEU A 61 3.21 6.13 -19.14
N GLN A 62 3.80 5.01 -18.71
CA GLN A 62 5.23 4.90 -18.46
C GLN A 62 6.08 4.67 -19.73
N THR A 63 5.44 4.31 -20.85
CA THR A 63 6.12 4.06 -22.12
C THR A 63 6.13 5.24 -23.08
N ASN A 64 5.60 6.40 -22.68
CA ASN A 64 5.65 7.68 -23.40
C ASN A 64 6.50 8.71 -22.62
#